data_AF-A0A7U2EPR4-F1
#
_entry.id   AF-A0A7U2EPR4-F1
#
_cell.length_a   1.000
_cell.length_b   1.000
_cell.length_c   1.000
_cell.angle_alpha   90.00
_cell.angle_beta   90.00
_cell.angle_gamma   90.00
#
_symmetry.space_group_name_H-M   'P 1'
#
loop_
_entity.id
_entity.type
_entity.pdbx_description
1 polymer ?
#
loop_
_entity_poly.entity_id
_entity_poly.type
_entity_poly.pdbx_seq_one_letter_code
_entity_poly.pdbx_strand_id
1 'polypeptide(L)'
;MSGSVSDWNQLLAQCYTHVVPGGWVEFQEPLALCESDDGTLERAVDLCQWQALCNEAAAGFKKDLCVGHTLRQRMLDAGFVDVQEKVVKVPIGPWPKDAKMKEIGRYQREHVLLGIEPYTLGFIGKVLGWSEAECRILIAKVANEVRNRALHMYIKFYFVHGRKPGGAAH
;
A
#
# COMPACT_ATOMS: atom_id res chain seq x y z
N MET A 1 -3.51 2.43 -6.20
CA MET A 1 -3.68 1.74 -7.51
C MET A 1 -2.89 0.43 -7.57
N SER A 2 -2.05 0.15 -6.56
CA SER A 2 -1.41 -1.15 -6.36
C SER A 2 -2.43 -2.29 -6.42
N GLY A 3 -2.15 -3.32 -7.23
CA GLY A 3 -3.06 -4.44 -7.51
C GLY A 3 -4.05 -4.28 -8.67
N SER A 4 -4.26 -3.07 -9.21
CA SER A 4 -5.09 -2.84 -10.41
C SER A 4 -4.27 -2.59 -11.68
N VAL A 5 -3.00 -2.19 -11.53
CA VAL A 5 -2.06 -1.98 -12.64
C VAL A 5 -1.17 -3.21 -12.79
N SER A 6 -1.19 -3.82 -13.98
CA SER A 6 -0.39 -5.01 -14.30
C SER A 6 1.04 -4.68 -14.74
N ASP A 7 1.24 -3.52 -15.36
CA ASP A 7 2.56 -3.05 -15.81
C ASP A 7 2.72 -1.55 -15.53
N TRP A 8 3.47 -1.25 -14.48
CA TRP A 8 3.75 0.12 -14.07
C TRP A 8 4.72 0.85 -15.00
N ASN A 9 5.62 0.14 -15.67
CA ASN A 9 6.54 0.75 -16.63
C ASN A 9 5.78 1.20 -17.87
N GLN A 10 4.86 0.37 -18.35
CA GLN A 10 3.96 0.75 -19.45
C GLN A 10 3.09 1.96 -19.07
N LEU A 11 2.48 1.95 -17.87
CA LEU A 11 1.68 3.08 -17.41
C LEU A 11 2.50 4.37 -17.35
N LEU A 12 3.71 4.32 -16.80
CA LEU A 12 4.60 5.48 -16.71
C LEU A 12 5.06 5.99 -18.08
N ALA A 13 5.35 5.09 -19.02
CA ALA A 13 5.68 5.46 -20.40
C ALA A 13 4.48 6.14 -21.09
N GLN A 14 3.26 5.65 -20.85
CA GLN A 14 2.04 6.28 -21.35
C GLN A 14 1.83 7.66 -20.73
N CYS A 15 1.99 7.81 -19.41
CA CYS A 15 1.94 9.11 -18.74
C CYS A 15 2.97 10.08 -19.33
N TYR A 16 4.21 9.64 -19.53
CA TYR A 16 5.26 10.46 -20.14
C TYR A 16 4.92 10.90 -21.56
N THR A 17 4.32 10.01 -22.36
CA THR A 17 3.93 10.29 -23.74
C THR A 17 2.87 11.39 -23.79
N HIS A 18 1.85 11.32 -22.94
CA HIS A 18 0.65 12.15 -23.04
C HIS A 18 0.70 13.42 -22.19
N VAL A 19 1.55 13.50 -21.16
CA VAL A 19 1.72 14.75 -20.40
C VAL A 19 2.42 15.79 -21.29
N VAL A 20 1.96 17.04 -21.19
CA VAL A 20 2.54 18.17 -21.92
C VAL A 20 3.99 18.43 -21.46
N PRO A 21 4.87 18.96 -22.32
CA PRO A 21 6.20 19.41 -21.91
C PRO A 21 6.11 20.37 -20.71
N GLY A 22 6.91 20.13 -19.67
CA GLY A 22 6.84 20.89 -18.42
C GLY A 22 5.69 20.49 -17.47
N GLY A 23 4.79 19.60 -17.87
CA GLY A 23 3.69 19.10 -17.03
C GLY A 23 4.15 18.07 -15.99
N TRP A 24 3.35 17.92 -14.93
CA TRP A 24 3.63 17.04 -13.79
C TRP A 24 2.72 15.82 -13.77
N VAL A 25 3.25 14.70 -13.30
CA VAL A 25 2.51 13.49 -12.95
C VAL A 25 2.81 13.15 -11.50
N GLU A 26 1.78 12.78 -10.74
CA GLU A 26 1.91 12.33 -9.35
C GLU A 26 1.19 10.99 -9.15
N PHE A 27 1.84 10.10 -8.41
CA PHE A 27 1.28 8.85 -7.92
C PHE A 27 1.25 8.84 -6.40
N GLN A 28 0.14 8.32 -5.86
CA GLN A 28 -0.16 8.25 -4.44
C GLN A 28 -0.44 6.80 -4.08
N GLU A 29 0.58 6.08 -3.60
CA GLU A 29 0.49 4.62 -3.41
C GLU A 29 0.73 4.20 -1.95
N PRO A 30 -0.26 3.53 -1.31
CA PRO A 30 -0.04 2.87 -0.04
C PRO A 30 0.75 1.57 -0.24
N LEU A 31 1.70 1.32 0.65
CA LEU A 31 2.34 0.02 0.80
C LEU A 31 1.43 -0.85 1.68
N ALA A 32 0.88 -1.94 1.13
CA ALA A 32 -0.03 -2.83 1.86
C ALA A 32 0.69 -3.75 2.87
N LEU A 33 1.76 -3.26 3.50
CA LEU A 33 2.58 -3.93 4.51
C LEU A 33 2.57 -3.10 5.79
N CYS A 34 2.27 -3.76 6.92
CA CYS A 34 2.25 -3.09 8.20
C CYS A 34 3.68 -3.05 8.77
N GLU A 35 3.99 -1.94 9.43
CA GLU A 35 5.25 -1.73 10.14
C GLU A 35 4.97 -1.15 11.54
N SER A 36 5.96 -1.23 12.43
CA SER A 36 5.95 -0.56 13.73
C SER A 36 7.35 -0.07 14.08
N ASP A 37 7.46 1.09 14.72
CA ASP A 37 8.76 1.64 15.15
C ASP A 37 9.25 1.09 16.50
N ASP A 38 8.38 0.41 17.26
CA ASP A 38 8.64 -0.01 18.64
C ASP A 38 8.54 -1.53 18.84
N GLY A 39 8.59 -2.29 17.74
CA GLY A 39 8.53 -3.75 17.74
C GLY A 39 7.15 -4.32 18.08
N THR A 40 6.12 -3.49 18.30
CA THR A 40 4.80 -4.01 18.68
C THR A 40 4.14 -4.87 17.61
N LEU A 41 4.52 -4.73 16.33
CA LEU A 41 4.05 -5.58 15.23
C LEU A 41 4.38 -7.07 15.45
N GLU A 42 5.45 -7.42 16.16
CA GLU A 42 5.83 -8.82 16.42
C GLU A 42 4.74 -9.59 17.19
N ARG A 43 3.85 -8.87 17.89
CA ARG A 43 2.70 -9.43 18.60
C ARG A 43 1.44 -9.55 17.73
N ALA A 44 1.46 -9.02 16.51
CA ALA A 44 0.37 -9.08 15.54
C ALA A 44 0.54 -10.28 14.60
N VAL A 45 0.65 -11.47 15.20
CA VAL A 45 1.08 -12.69 14.49
C VAL A 45 0.09 -13.10 13.41
N ASP A 46 -1.22 -12.95 13.66
CA ASP A 46 -2.26 -13.34 12.71
C ASP A 46 -2.32 -12.36 11.54
N LEU A 47 -2.13 -11.05 11.79
CA LEU A 47 -2.01 -10.02 10.76
C LEU A 47 -0.78 -10.25 9.88
N CYS A 48 0.38 -10.53 10.46
CA CYS A 48 1.60 -10.81 9.71
C CYS A 48 1.44 -12.06 8.83
N GLN A 49 0.83 -13.13 9.38
CA GLN A 49 0.50 -14.33 8.60
C GLN A 49 -0.46 -14.00 7.45
N TRP A 50 -1.51 -13.23 7.74
CA TRP A 50 -2.50 -12.82 6.74
C TRP A 50 -1.87 -12.00 5.60
N GLN A 51 -0.98 -11.05 5.89
CA GLN A 51 -0.26 -10.29 4.86
C GLN A 51 0.65 -11.19 4.01
N ALA A 52 1.32 -12.18 4.62
CA ALA A 52 2.14 -13.14 3.90
C ALA A 52 1.29 -13.98 2.92
N LEU A 53 0.15 -14.50 3.38
CA LEU A 53 -0.78 -15.29 2.55
C LEU A 53 -1.38 -14.45 1.41
N CYS A 54 -1.77 -13.20 1.68
CA CYS A 54 -2.26 -12.30 0.63
C CYS A 54 -1.18 -12.03 -0.43
N ASN A 55 0.07 -11.83 -0.03
CA ASN A 55 1.18 -11.62 -0.95
C ASN A 55 1.51 -12.88 -1.77
N GLU A 56 1.48 -14.06 -1.15
CA GLU A 56 1.64 -15.35 -1.84
C GLU A 56 0.57 -15.52 -2.94
N ALA A 57 -0.70 -15.30 -2.59
CA ALA A 57 -1.80 -15.36 -3.55
C ALA A 57 -1.63 -14.32 -4.68
N ALA A 58 -1.20 -13.09 -4.36
CA ALA A 58 -1.01 -12.03 -5.35
C ALA A 58 0.16 -12.30 -6.30
N ALA A 59 1.23 -12.94 -5.83
CA ALA A 59 2.37 -13.34 -6.65
C ALA A 59 1.94 -14.28 -7.81
N GLY A 60 0.95 -15.14 -7.58
CA GLY A 60 0.35 -15.99 -8.63
C GLY A 60 -0.25 -15.22 -9.81
N PHE A 61 -0.61 -13.94 -9.63
CA PHE A 61 -1.19 -13.08 -10.67
C PHE A 61 -0.20 -12.05 -11.24
N LYS A 62 1.08 -12.12 -10.89
CA LYS A 62 2.10 -11.10 -11.25
C LYS A 62 1.69 -9.67 -10.87
N LYS A 63 0.85 -9.53 -9.84
CA LYS A 63 0.41 -8.22 -9.34
C LYS A 63 1.27 -7.83 -8.16
N ASP A 64 2.02 -6.74 -8.33
CA ASP A 64 2.78 -6.14 -7.23
C ASP A 64 1.84 -5.24 -6.41
N LEU A 65 1.58 -5.67 -5.17
CA LEU A 65 0.78 -4.91 -4.20
C LEU A 65 1.59 -3.81 -3.49
N CYS A 66 2.88 -3.73 -3.77
CA CYS A 66 3.86 -2.96 -3.00
C CYS A 66 4.71 -2.03 -3.88
N VAL A 67 4.15 -1.46 -4.95
CA VAL A 67 4.95 -0.73 -5.95
C VAL A 67 5.49 0.62 -5.49
N GLY A 68 4.95 1.19 -4.40
CA GLY A 68 5.21 2.57 -3.98
C GLY A 68 6.70 2.91 -3.90
N HIS A 69 7.50 2.01 -3.32
CA HIS A 69 8.95 2.17 -3.16
C HIS A 69 9.75 2.15 -4.47
N THR A 70 9.15 1.67 -5.56
CA THR A 70 9.81 1.58 -6.89
C THR A 70 9.46 2.76 -7.79
N LEU A 71 8.40 3.51 -7.48
CA LEU A 71 7.85 4.52 -8.39
C LEU A 71 8.83 5.64 -8.72
N ARG A 72 9.64 6.08 -7.74
CA ARG A 72 10.67 7.09 -7.97
C ARG A 72 11.62 6.69 -9.09
N GLN A 73 12.17 5.48 -9.00
CA GLN A 73 13.10 4.98 -10.01
C GLN A 73 12.41 4.79 -11.35
N ARG A 74 11.20 4.21 -11.36
CA ARG A 74 10.46 4.01 -12.61
C ARG A 74 10.09 5.33 -13.31
N MET A 75 9.80 6.40 -12.56
CA MET A 75 9.59 7.74 -13.14
C MET A 75 10.87 8.27 -13.80
N LEU A 76 12.02 8.12 -13.14
CA LEU A 76 13.31 8.50 -13.73
C LEU A 76 13.59 7.70 -15.01
N ASP A 77 13.37 6.39 -14.97
CA ASP A 77 13.57 5.49 -16.12
C ASP A 77 12.64 5.84 -17.29
N ALA A 78 11.44 6.34 -17.02
CA ALA A 78 10.48 6.80 -18.03
C ALA A 78 10.83 8.18 -18.63
N GLY A 79 11.84 8.88 -18.11
CA GLY A 79 12.32 10.16 -18.61
C GLY A 79 11.80 11.40 -17.88
N PHE A 80 11.09 11.24 -16.76
CA PHE A 80 10.70 12.37 -15.92
C PHE A 80 11.93 12.98 -15.22
N VAL A 81 11.89 14.29 -15.02
CA VAL A 81 12.88 15.08 -14.28
C VAL A 81 12.26 15.67 -13.02
N ASP A 82 13.10 16.26 -12.15
CA ASP A 82 12.68 16.85 -10.87
C ASP A 82 11.87 15.87 -10.00
N VAL A 83 12.19 14.58 -10.09
CA VAL A 83 11.44 13.52 -9.41
C VAL A 83 11.66 13.64 -7.90
N GLN A 84 10.57 13.78 -7.15
CA GLN A 84 10.55 13.83 -5.69
C GLN A 84 9.72 12.67 -5.14
N GLU A 85 10.14 12.17 -3.98
CA GLU A 85 9.43 11.15 -3.23
C GLU A 85 9.23 11.65 -1.81
N LYS A 86 8.01 11.58 -1.33
CA LYS A 86 7.64 11.83 0.06
C LYS A 86 6.94 10.60 0.61
N VAL A 87 7.51 10.04 1.68
CA VAL A 87 6.93 8.91 2.40
C VAL A 87 6.26 9.40 3.68
N VAL A 88 4.98 9.07 3.85
CA VAL A 88 4.20 9.39 5.06
C VAL A 88 3.85 8.09 5.77
N LYS A 89 4.07 8.04 7.09
CA LYS A 89 3.58 6.96 7.94
C LYS A 89 2.11 7.20 8.25
N VAL A 90 1.23 6.32 7.78
CA VAL A 90 -0.21 6.39 8.04
C VAL A 90 -0.54 5.38 9.15
N PRO A 91 -0.87 5.84 10.37
CA PRO A 91 -1.13 4.98 11.52
C PRO A 91 -2.37 4.13 11.29
N ILE A 92 -2.39 2.93 11.83
CA ILE A 92 -3.57 2.08 11.93
C ILE A 92 -4.06 2.16 13.37
N GLY A 93 -5.11 2.95 13.59
CA GLY A 93 -5.72 3.15 14.89
C GLY A 93 -5.29 4.45 15.60
N PRO A 94 -6.02 4.82 16.68
CA PRO A 94 -5.86 6.10 17.37
C PRO A 94 -4.75 6.07 18.43
N TRP A 95 -3.59 5.49 18.12
CA TRP A 95 -2.44 5.42 19.01
C TRP A 95 -1.51 6.66 18.98
N PRO A 96 -1.38 7.44 17.89
CA PRO A 96 -0.52 8.62 17.89
C PRO A 96 -0.97 9.69 18.89
N LYS A 97 -0.01 10.47 19.42
CA LYS A 97 -0.29 11.61 20.31
C LYS A 97 -0.90 12.79 19.54
N ASP A 98 -0.36 13.08 18.36
CA ASP A 98 -0.83 14.16 17.49
C ASP A 98 -2.31 13.97 17.11
N ALA A 99 -3.10 15.05 17.22
CA ALA A 99 -4.54 14.99 17.07
C ALA A 99 -4.96 14.64 15.63
N LYS A 100 -4.26 15.19 14.63
CA LYS A 100 -4.54 14.94 13.22
C LYS A 100 -4.19 13.50 12.84
N MET A 101 -3.01 13.02 13.24
CA MET A 101 -2.58 11.64 12.99
C MET A 101 -3.48 10.63 13.70
N LYS A 102 -4.00 10.96 14.88
CA LYS A 102 -4.98 10.14 15.59
C LYS A 102 -6.30 10.04 14.83
N GLU A 103 -6.79 11.12 14.24
CA GLU A 103 -7.98 11.11 13.39
C GLU A 103 -7.76 10.29 12.11
N ILE A 104 -6.66 10.53 11.39
CA ILE A 104 -6.25 9.73 10.23
C ILE A 104 -6.20 8.24 10.60
N GLY A 105 -5.62 7.92 11.76
CA GLY A 105 -5.51 6.54 12.22
C GLY A 105 -6.84 5.85 12.50
N ARG A 106 -7.86 6.60 12.96
CA ARG A 106 -9.22 6.05 13.11
C ARG A 106 -9.78 5.63 11.77
N TYR A 107 -9.74 6.53 10.78
CA TYR A 107 -10.25 6.25 9.44
C TYR A 107 -9.49 5.11 8.77
N GLN A 108 -8.16 5.11 8.88
CA GLN A 108 -7.35 4.04 8.31
C GLN A 108 -7.64 2.68 8.95
N ARG A 109 -7.88 2.62 10.27
CA ARG A 109 -8.26 1.36 10.92
C ARG A 109 -9.57 0.81 10.37
N GLU A 110 -10.59 1.63 10.22
CA GLU A 110 -11.87 1.18 9.66
C GLU A 110 -11.71 0.76 8.19
N HIS A 111 -10.90 1.49 7.42
CA HIS A 111 -10.56 1.12 6.05
C HIS A 111 -9.89 -0.26 5.97
N VAL A 112 -8.89 -0.54 6.82
CA VAL A 112 -8.25 -1.86 6.89
C VAL A 112 -9.26 -2.94 7.27
N LEU A 113 -10.09 -2.70 8.29
CA LEU A 113 -11.11 -3.66 8.74
C LEU A 113 -12.10 -4.04 7.63
N LEU A 114 -12.52 -3.08 6.80
CA LEU A 114 -13.38 -3.32 5.64
C LEU A 114 -12.69 -4.17 4.57
N GLY A 115 -11.35 -4.12 4.48
CA GLY A 115 -10.57 -4.90 3.53
C GLY A 115 -10.31 -6.35 3.96
N ILE A 116 -10.28 -6.66 5.27
CA ILE A 116 -9.86 -7.98 5.76
C ILE A 116 -10.69 -9.11 5.14
N GLU A 117 -12.02 -9.04 5.24
CA GLU A 117 -12.90 -10.10 4.73
C GLU A 117 -12.79 -10.33 3.21
N PRO A 118 -12.97 -9.30 2.35
CA PRO A 118 -12.90 -9.52 0.90
C PRO A 118 -11.53 -10.00 0.43
N TYR A 119 -10.42 -9.52 1.02
CA TYR A 119 -9.10 -10.03 0.70
C TYR A 119 -8.89 -11.46 1.18
N THR A 120 -9.35 -11.81 2.39
CA THR A 120 -9.24 -13.18 2.90
C THR A 120 -10.01 -14.16 2.02
N LEU A 121 -11.29 -13.88 1.74
CA LEU A 121 -12.10 -14.77 0.91
C LEU A 121 -11.61 -14.82 -0.55
N GLY A 122 -11.16 -13.69 -1.09
CA GLY A 122 -10.66 -13.58 -2.46
C GLY A 122 -9.30 -14.25 -2.65
N PHE A 123 -8.30 -13.84 -1.89
CA PHE A 123 -6.93 -14.36 -2.03
C PHE A 123 -6.75 -15.70 -1.32
N ILE A 124 -7.13 -15.80 -0.05
CA ILE A 124 -6.81 -17.00 0.73
C ILE A 124 -7.83 -18.11 0.46
N GLY A 125 -9.13 -17.79 0.46
CA GLY A 125 -10.19 -18.75 0.15
C GLY A 125 -10.14 -19.25 -1.29
N LYS A 126 -10.29 -18.35 -2.27
CA LYS A 126 -10.41 -18.77 -3.68
C LYS A 126 -9.09 -19.12 -4.35
N VAL A 127 -8.00 -18.40 -4.06
CA VAL A 127 -6.71 -18.62 -4.77
C VAL A 127 -5.89 -19.68 -4.05
N LEU A 128 -5.74 -19.60 -2.73
CA LEU A 128 -4.99 -20.59 -1.95
C LEU A 128 -5.83 -21.80 -1.53
N GLY A 129 -7.15 -21.77 -1.77
CA GLY A 129 -8.03 -22.93 -1.58
C GLY A 129 -8.42 -23.22 -0.13
N TRP A 130 -8.25 -22.26 0.79
CA TRP A 130 -8.68 -22.45 2.18
C TRP A 130 -10.20 -22.60 2.28
N SER A 131 -10.66 -23.38 3.26
CA SER A 131 -12.09 -23.49 3.53
C SER A 131 -12.68 -22.18 4.05
N GLU A 132 -14.00 -22.01 3.90
CA GLU A 132 -14.67 -20.82 4.46
C GLU A 132 -14.52 -20.76 5.98
N ALA A 133 -14.59 -21.89 6.68
CA ALA A 133 -14.43 -21.95 8.13
C ALA A 133 -13.05 -21.42 8.57
N GLU A 134 -11.96 -21.86 7.91
CA GLU A 134 -10.61 -21.38 8.19
C GLU A 134 -10.47 -19.89 7.88
N CYS A 135 -11.04 -19.42 6.75
CA CYS A 135 -11.07 -18.01 6.41
C CYS A 135 -11.77 -17.17 7.49
N ARG A 136 -12.93 -17.59 7.99
CA ARG A 136 -13.68 -16.86 9.02
C ARG A 136 -12.90 -16.76 10.34
N ILE A 137 -12.20 -17.83 10.72
CA ILE A 137 -11.32 -17.82 11.90
C ILE A 137 -10.20 -16.79 11.71
N LEU A 138 -9.51 -16.80 10.56
CA LEU A 138 -8.43 -15.87 10.29
C LEU A 138 -8.93 -14.41 10.27
N ILE A 139 -10.07 -14.14 9.63
CA ILE A 139 -10.70 -12.80 9.61
C ILE A 139 -10.92 -12.28 11.03
N ALA A 140 -11.50 -13.10 11.92
CA ALA A 140 -11.80 -12.69 13.28
C ALA A 140 -10.53 -12.36 14.08
N LYS A 141 -9.49 -13.18 13.93
CA LYS A 141 -8.20 -12.98 14.60
C LYS A 141 -7.49 -11.70 14.14
N VAL A 142 -7.35 -11.53 12.82
CA VAL A 142 -6.72 -10.33 12.23
C VAL A 142 -7.49 -9.07 12.63
N ALA A 143 -8.83 -9.11 12.60
CA ALA A 143 -9.65 -7.97 12.97
C ALA A 143 -9.54 -7.62 14.46
N ASN A 144 -9.26 -8.59 15.34
CA ASN A 144 -8.97 -8.32 16.75
C ASN A 144 -7.62 -7.63 16.93
N GLU A 145 -6.57 -8.07 16.22
CA GLU A 145 -5.27 -7.42 16.27
C GLU A 145 -5.32 -5.99 15.71
N VAL A 146 -5.98 -5.77 14.56
CA VAL A 146 -6.14 -4.42 13.97
C VAL A 146 -6.89 -3.45 14.92
N ARG A 147 -7.76 -3.97 15.80
CA ARG A 147 -8.45 -3.16 16.82
C ARG A 147 -7.63 -2.93 18.09
N ASN A 148 -6.57 -3.70 18.30
CA ASN A 148 -5.76 -3.63 19.51
C ASN A 148 -4.91 -2.36 19.54
N ARG A 149 -5.24 -1.44 20.46
CA ARG A 149 -4.56 -0.15 20.61
C ARG A 149 -3.12 -0.26 21.11
N ALA A 150 -2.71 -1.41 21.64
CA ALA A 150 -1.34 -1.65 22.06
C ALA A 150 -0.41 -1.99 20.89
N LEU A 151 -0.95 -2.22 19.69
CA LEU A 151 -0.19 -2.44 18.47
C LEU A 151 -0.06 -1.10 17.73
N HIS A 152 1.13 -0.50 17.75
CA HIS A 152 1.41 0.81 17.16
C HIS A 152 1.77 0.68 15.68
N MET A 153 0.85 0.09 14.93
CA MET A 153 1.04 -0.24 13.52
C MET A 153 0.81 0.98 12.63
N TYR A 154 1.54 1.04 11.52
CA TYR A 154 1.32 1.98 10.43
C TYR A 154 1.58 1.31 9.08
N ILE A 155 1.10 1.93 8.00
CA ILE A 155 1.58 1.65 6.64
C ILE A 155 2.38 2.84 6.11
N LYS A 156 3.30 2.60 5.19
CA LYS A 156 3.95 3.68 4.42
C LYS A 156 3.08 4.08 3.25
N PHE A 157 2.94 5.38 3.03
CA PHE A 157 2.23 5.95 1.91
C PHE A 157 3.20 6.81 1.09
N TYR A 158 3.39 6.45 -0.17
CA TYR A 158 4.34 7.10 -1.08
C TYR A 158 3.60 8.12 -1.93
N PHE A 159 4.09 9.36 -1.90
CA PHE A 159 3.72 10.43 -2.82
C PHE A 159 4.93 10.67 -3.72
N VAL A 160 4.82 10.30 -4.99
CA VAL A 160 5.91 10.41 -5.95
C VAL A 160 5.43 11.26 -7.11
N HIS A 161 6.14 12.35 -7.39
CA HIS A 161 5.83 13.20 -8.52
C HIS A 161 7.08 13.55 -9.32
N GLY A 162 6.88 13.80 -10.61
CA GLY A 162 7.93 14.15 -11.54
C GLY A 162 7.37 14.93 -12.71
N ARG A 163 8.25 15.71 -13.35
CA ARG A 163 7.89 16.63 -14.42
C ARG A 163 8.45 16.12 -15.74
N LYS A 164 7.69 16.23 -16.83
CA LYS A 164 8.25 16.02 -18.16
C LYS A 164 9.17 17.19 -18.51
N PRO A 165 10.37 16.95 -19.06
CA PRO A 165 11.23 18.04 -19.53
C PRO A 165 10.44 19.03 -20.40
N GLY A 166 10.59 20.32 -20.14
CA GLY A 166 10.15 21.35 -21.07
C GLY A 166 11.14 21.42 -22.22
N GLY A 167 10.67 21.56 -23.47
CA GLY A 167 11.57 21.91 -24.57
C GLY A 167 12.39 23.15 -24.18
N ALA A 168 13.69 23.12 -24.52
CA ALA A 168 14.75 24.00 -24.02
C ALA A 168 14.29 25.39 -23.55
N ALA A 169 14.65 25.76 -22.32
CA ALA A 169 14.88 27.17 -22.02
C ALA A 169 16.06 27.61 -22.89
N HIS A 170 15.81 28.58 -23.78
CA HIS A 170 16.82 29.23 -24.62
C HIS A 170 18.00 29.76 -23.79
#